data_AF-A0A2C8FEN5-F1
#
_entry.id   AF-A0A2C8FEN5-F1
#
_cell.length_a   1.000
_cell.length_b   1.000
_cell.length_c   1.000
_cell.angle_alpha   90.00
_cell.angle_beta   90.00
_cell.angle_gamma   90.00
#
_symmetry.space_group_name_H-M   'P 1'
#
loop_
_entity.id
_entity.type
_entity.pdbx_description
1 polymer ?
#
loop_
_entity_poly.entity_id
_entity_poly.type
_entity_poly.pdbx_seq_one_letter_code
_entity_poly.pdbx_strand_id
1 'polypeptide(L)'
;MVPSMSENRKSIVVKSNALIESMSDMNLQEMRFLAFAAAHLPHELVPEKGKPYDMEINVQSFASTFEITEKNAYREIKKLATKLMQKIVEFDDEEGYEVGVGLLSKRKYHHGEGRLWFRFDEDLLPHLMGLTERFTQYRLKDVYQFTKTSTWRLYELLRQYKKVGKREIDLEDLRWKLGIEGKYPRIDNLKLKVLDPAKEEINATSDIKIEYDQRKRGRRVVGFTFHIIENQGTKTPREKIREKVEKATGDTSLWPEMQLVLQNDYRINQKQAQQLANGFSKRRDELEKKLPTLKKRWEKLPEKNPKTGRKKTQLGGYIFAALKDEIMSGQGSLI
;
A
#
# COMPACT_ATOMS: atom_id res chain seq x y z
N MET A 1 -5.34 15.39 -23.27
CA MET A 1 -4.99 14.12 -23.94
C MET A 1 -5.64 13.01 -23.13
N VAL A 2 -6.54 12.21 -23.71
CA VAL A 2 -7.16 11.08 -22.99
C VAL A 2 -6.09 9.97 -22.90
N PRO A 3 -5.72 9.50 -21.70
CA PRO A 3 -4.71 8.46 -21.59
C PRO A 3 -5.19 7.19 -22.29
N SER A 4 -4.28 6.47 -22.96
CA SER A 4 -4.62 5.25 -23.68
C SER A 4 -5.12 4.16 -22.72
N MET A 5 -5.93 3.20 -23.20
CA MET A 5 -6.42 2.06 -22.39
C MET A 5 -5.27 1.30 -21.69
N SER A 6 -4.09 1.27 -22.31
CA SER A 6 -2.90 0.62 -21.77
C SER A 6 -2.22 1.39 -20.64
N GLU A 7 -2.39 2.73 -20.60
CA GLU A 7 -1.84 3.62 -19.58
C GLU A 7 -2.73 3.61 -18.33
N ASN A 8 -4.06 3.70 -18.50
CA ASN A 8 -5.01 3.66 -17.37
C ASN A 8 -4.92 2.37 -16.57
N ARG A 9 -4.69 1.23 -17.23
CA ARG A 9 -4.52 -0.06 -16.56
C ARG A 9 -3.22 -0.13 -15.74
N LYS A 10 -2.22 0.72 -16.04
CA LYS A 10 -0.97 0.81 -15.27
C LYS A 10 -1.04 1.81 -14.11
N SER A 11 -2.13 2.59 -14.00
CA SER A 11 -2.31 3.55 -12.93
C SER A 11 -2.33 2.87 -11.57
N ILE A 12 -1.74 3.55 -10.59
CA ILE A 12 -1.66 3.09 -9.21
C ILE A 12 -2.88 3.59 -8.46
N VAL A 13 -3.62 2.67 -7.88
CA VAL A 13 -4.68 2.96 -6.92
C VAL A 13 -4.05 3.05 -5.55
N VAL A 14 -4.39 4.07 -4.78
CA VAL A 14 -3.98 4.24 -3.39
C VAL A 14 -5.22 4.32 -2.51
N LYS A 15 -5.24 3.59 -1.41
CA LYS A 15 -6.29 3.66 -0.39
C LYS A 15 -5.69 3.44 0.99
N SER A 16 -6.14 4.19 1.99
CA SER A 16 -5.77 3.93 3.38
C SER A 16 -6.26 2.55 3.82
N ASN A 17 -5.57 1.95 4.79
CA ASN A 17 -5.99 0.67 5.33
C ASN A 17 -7.31 0.82 6.09
N ALA A 18 -7.52 1.91 6.85
CA ALA A 18 -8.78 2.20 7.53
C ALA A 18 -9.97 2.16 6.54
N LEU A 19 -9.82 2.85 5.40
CA LEU A 19 -10.83 2.88 4.34
C LEU A 19 -11.09 1.50 3.74
N ILE A 20 -10.05 0.70 3.49
CA ILE A 20 -10.23 -0.67 3.00
C ILE A 20 -10.95 -1.52 4.06
N GLU A 21 -10.59 -1.39 5.34
CA GLU A 21 -11.18 -2.20 6.41
C GLU A 21 -12.67 -1.88 6.64
N SER A 22 -13.11 -0.63 6.47
CA SER A 22 -14.49 -0.22 6.74
C SER A 22 -15.47 -0.32 5.55
N MET A 23 -14.98 -0.36 4.31
CA MET A 23 -15.81 -0.27 3.10
C MET A 23 -16.49 -1.59 2.68
N SER A 24 -17.40 -2.14 3.50
CA SER A 24 -18.10 -3.40 3.24
C SER A 24 -19.28 -3.30 2.26
N ASP A 25 -20.02 -2.19 2.27
CA ASP A 25 -21.25 -2.02 1.49
C ASP A 25 -21.04 -1.31 0.14
N MET A 26 -20.31 -1.95 -0.78
CA MET A 26 -20.22 -1.48 -2.17
C MET A 26 -20.43 -2.61 -3.17
N ASN A 27 -21.04 -2.30 -4.31
CA ASN A 27 -21.10 -3.22 -5.45
C ASN A 27 -19.84 -3.11 -6.34
N LEU A 28 -19.68 -4.03 -7.28
CA LEU A 28 -18.49 -4.09 -8.14
C LEU A 28 -18.29 -2.81 -8.97
N GLN A 29 -19.35 -2.18 -9.47
CA GLN A 29 -19.22 -0.95 -10.26
C GLN A 29 -18.80 0.23 -9.38
N GLU A 30 -19.28 0.28 -8.14
CA GLU A 30 -18.86 1.26 -7.12
C GLU A 30 -17.37 1.09 -6.78
N MET A 31 -16.91 -0.14 -6.56
CA MET A 31 -15.48 -0.45 -6.34
C MET A 31 -14.62 -0.01 -7.53
N ARG A 32 -15.05 -0.34 -8.75
CA ARG A 32 -14.36 0.02 -9.99
C ARG A 32 -14.28 1.53 -10.18
N PHE A 33 -15.37 2.25 -9.92
CA PHE A 33 -15.40 3.71 -9.99
C PHE A 33 -14.44 4.34 -8.99
N LEU A 34 -14.50 3.92 -7.73
CA LEU A 34 -13.63 4.46 -6.70
C LEU A 34 -12.15 4.21 -7.02
N ALA A 35 -11.81 2.99 -7.45
CA ALA A 35 -10.44 2.65 -7.82
C ALA A 35 -9.95 3.43 -9.03
N PHE A 36 -10.80 3.59 -10.06
CA PHE A 36 -10.48 4.41 -11.22
C PHE A 36 -10.27 5.88 -10.84
N ALA A 37 -11.18 6.44 -10.05
CA ALA A 37 -11.09 7.81 -9.58
C ALA A 37 -9.83 8.04 -8.73
N ALA A 38 -9.57 7.19 -7.73
CA ALA A 38 -8.37 7.27 -6.91
C ALA A 38 -7.08 7.17 -7.74
N ALA A 39 -7.06 6.34 -8.78
CA ALA A 39 -5.91 6.20 -9.67
C ALA A 39 -5.65 7.41 -10.59
N HIS A 40 -6.63 8.31 -10.73
CA HIS A 40 -6.52 9.54 -11.53
C HIS A 40 -6.46 10.79 -10.65
N LEU A 41 -6.39 10.65 -9.33
CA LEU A 41 -6.09 11.78 -8.44
C LEU A 41 -4.67 12.27 -8.71
N PRO A 42 -4.44 13.59 -8.79
CA PRO A 42 -3.10 14.12 -9.00
C PRO A 42 -2.18 13.76 -7.81
N HIS A 43 -1.02 13.19 -8.08
CA HIS A 43 -0.06 12.83 -7.03
C HIS A 43 0.53 14.04 -6.29
N GLU A 44 0.55 15.21 -6.93
CA GLU A 44 1.08 16.47 -6.38
C GLU A 44 0.01 17.30 -5.66
N LEU A 45 -1.26 16.86 -5.67
CA LEU A 45 -2.31 17.56 -4.97
C LEU A 45 -2.04 17.50 -3.46
N VAL A 46 -2.02 18.66 -2.82
CA VAL A 46 -1.97 18.78 -1.37
C VAL A 46 -3.37 19.24 -0.94
N PRO A 47 -4.19 18.35 -0.36
CA PRO A 47 -5.51 18.75 0.09
C PRO A 47 -5.35 19.75 1.24
N GLU A 48 -6.01 20.90 1.11
CA GLU A 48 -6.09 21.91 2.15
C GLU A 48 -7.48 21.88 2.76
N LYS A 49 -7.58 21.88 4.10
CA LYS A 49 -8.86 21.87 4.82
C LYS A 49 -9.72 23.08 4.39
N GLY A 50 -10.95 22.82 3.97
CA GLY A 50 -11.87 23.84 3.46
C GLY A 50 -11.67 24.23 2.00
N LYS A 51 -10.72 23.62 1.28
CA LYS A 51 -10.54 23.80 -0.18
C LYS A 51 -10.96 22.53 -0.91
N PRO A 52 -12.18 22.48 -1.45
CA PRO A 52 -12.67 21.30 -2.13
C PRO A 52 -11.97 21.09 -3.48
N TYR A 53 -11.73 19.84 -3.83
CA TYR A 53 -11.20 19.44 -5.13
C TYR A 53 -12.29 18.85 -6.02
N ASP A 54 -12.62 19.53 -7.12
CA ASP A 54 -13.52 19.01 -8.16
C ASP A 54 -12.71 18.15 -9.14
N MET A 55 -13.04 16.86 -9.20
CA MET A 55 -12.45 15.92 -10.13
C MET A 55 -13.32 15.78 -11.38
N GLU A 56 -12.66 15.66 -12.54
CA GLU A 56 -13.30 15.33 -13.81
C GLU A 56 -12.83 13.96 -14.30
N ILE A 57 -13.77 13.11 -14.72
CA ILE A 57 -13.45 11.89 -15.46
C ILE A 57 -14.18 11.84 -16.80
N ASN A 58 -13.47 11.30 -17.79
CA ASN A 58 -14.06 10.93 -19.06
C ASN A 58 -14.78 9.58 -18.90
N VAL A 59 -16.09 9.58 -19.16
CA VAL A 59 -16.95 8.38 -19.03
C VAL A 59 -16.51 7.26 -19.97
N GLN A 60 -16.08 7.59 -21.18
CA GLN A 60 -15.60 6.64 -22.16
C GLN A 60 -14.34 5.92 -21.65
N SER A 61 -13.40 6.66 -21.05
CA SER A 61 -12.20 6.07 -20.44
C SER A 61 -12.53 5.07 -19.33
N PHE A 62 -13.51 5.40 -18.47
CA PHE A 62 -14.00 4.48 -17.45
C PHE A 62 -14.65 3.24 -18.08
N ALA A 63 -15.56 3.44 -19.05
CA ALA A 63 -16.29 2.37 -19.71
C ALA A 63 -15.34 1.40 -20.42
N SER A 64 -14.35 1.90 -21.16
CA SER A 64 -13.34 1.08 -21.81
C SER A 64 -12.43 0.34 -20.83
N THR A 65 -12.11 0.93 -19.67
CA THR A 65 -11.24 0.29 -18.67
C THR A 65 -11.88 -0.96 -18.07
N PHE A 66 -13.20 -0.94 -17.85
CA PHE A 66 -13.97 -2.02 -17.24
C PHE A 66 -14.91 -2.76 -18.20
N GLU A 67 -14.72 -2.56 -19.51
CA GLU A 67 -15.43 -3.25 -20.59
C GLU A 67 -16.96 -3.13 -20.49
N ILE A 68 -17.43 -1.94 -20.13
CA ILE A 68 -18.86 -1.60 -20.01
C ILE A 68 -19.39 -1.17 -21.38
N THR A 69 -20.58 -1.66 -21.75
CA THR A 69 -21.24 -1.29 -23.01
C THR A 69 -21.50 0.22 -23.09
N GLU A 70 -20.93 0.87 -24.11
CA GLU A 70 -20.94 2.32 -24.31
C GLU A 70 -22.35 2.92 -24.41
N LYS A 71 -23.27 2.19 -25.05
CA LYS A 71 -24.64 2.64 -25.35
C LYS A 71 -25.42 3.10 -24.10
N ASN A 72 -25.08 2.58 -22.91
CA ASN A 72 -25.69 2.97 -21.64
C ASN A 72 -24.69 3.53 -20.61
N ALA A 73 -23.40 3.60 -20.94
CA ALA A 73 -22.33 3.94 -19.98
C ALA A 73 -22.60 5.27 -19.27
N TYR A 74 -23.01 6.30 -20.01
CA TYR A 74 -23.35 7.62 -19.47
C TYR A 74 -24.46 7.59 -18.42
N ARG A 75 -25.57 6.91 -18.73
CA ARG A 75 -26.72 6.82 -17.83
C ARG A 75 -26.37 6.01 -16.58
N GLU A 76 -25.64 4.92 -16.75
CA GLU A 76 -25.26 4.05 -15.63
C GLU A 76 -24.22 4.72 -14.73
N ILE A 77 -23.24 5.44 -15.27
CA ILE A 77 -22.29 6.23 -14.47
C ILE A 77 -23.00 7.38 -13.75
N LYS A 78 -23.97 8.05 -14.39
CA LYS A 78 -24.77 9.07 -13.70
C LYS A 78 -25.51 8.45 -12.51
N LYS A 79 -26.14 7.29 -12.65
CA LYS A 79 -26.79 6.59 -11.53
C LYS A 79 -25.79 6.17 -10.47
N LEU A 80 -24.64 5.66 -10.87
CA LEU A 80 -23.55 5.24 -10.00
C LEU A 80 -23.05 6.38 -9.12
N ALA A 81 -22.76 7.55 -9.72
CA ALA A 81 -22.34 8.73 -8.97
C ALA A 81 -23.43 9.19 -7.98
N THR A 82 -24.72 9.08 -8.33
CA THR A 82 -25.81 9.36 -7.36
C THR A 82 -25.76 8.40 -6.17
N LYS A 83 -25.55 7.11 -6.42
CA LYS A 83 -25.51 6.09 -5.36
C LYS A 83 -24.31 6.31 -4.44
N LEU A 84 -23.15 6.65 -4.99
CA LEU A 84 -21.95 6.94 -4.21
C LEU A 84 -22.12 8.17 -3.29
N MET A 85 -22.93 9.16 -3.68
CA MET A 85 -23.27 10.27 -2.76
C MET A 85 -24.08 9.82 -1.53
N GLN A 86 -24.77 8.68 -1.62
CA GLN A 86 -25.58 8.11 -0.53
C GLN A 86 -24.79 7.09 0.31
N LYS A 87 -23.55 6.80 -0.08
CA LYS A 87 -22.69 5.83 0.63
C LYS A 87 -21.86 6.57 1.66
N ILE A 88 -22.11 6.25 2.92
CA ILE A 88 -21.33 6.72 4.05
C ILE A 88 -20.21 5.71 4.29
N VAL A 89 -19.02 6.22 4.57
CA VAL A 89 -17.89 5.45 5.06
C VAL A 89 -17.53 6.01 6.42
N GLU A 90 -17.29 5.10 7.35
CA GLU A 90 -16.90 5.41 8.72
C GLU A 90 -15.43 5.03 8.93
N PHE A 91 -14.71 5.89 9.64
CA PHE A 91 -13.33 5.66 10.10
C PHE A 91 -13.02 6.55 11.30
N ASP A 92 -12.02 6.15 12.08
CA ASP A 92 -11.51 6.98 13.17
C ASP A 92 -10.58 8.06 12.62
N ASP A 93 -10.74 9.30 13.09
CA ASP A 93 -9.83 10.40 12.78
C ASP A 93 -8.55 10.38 13.66
N GLU A 94 -7.68 11.38 13.48
CA GLU A 94 -6.43 11.49 14.24
C GLU A 94 -6.65 11.74 15.75
N GLU A 95 -7.81 12.26 16.12
CA GLU A 95 -8.20 12.54 17.52
C GLU A 95 -8.96 11.35 18.15
N GLY A 96 -9.27 10.31 17.37
CA GLY A 96 -9.99 9.11 17.79
C GLY A 96 -11.50 9.25 17.79
N TYR A 97 -12.06 10.26 17.12
CA TYR A 97 -13.48 10.37 16.87
C TYR A 97 -13.89 9.50 15.70
N GLU A 98 -15.05 8.84 15.83
CA GLU A 98 -15.69 8.14 14.73
C GLU A 98 -16.31 9.17 13.78
N VAL A 99 -15.77 9.25 12.56
CA VAL A 99 -16.22 10.18 11.52
C VAL A 99 -16.90 9.40 10.41
N GLY A 100 -18.14 9.77 10.10
CA GLY A 100 -18.91 9.25 8.98
C GLY A 100 -19.01 10.28 7.86
N VAL A 101 -18.41 9.98 6.70
CA VAL A 101 -18.47 10.87 5.53
C VAL A 101 -19.03 10.18 4.30
N GLY A 102 -19.72 10.95 3.45
CA GLY A 102 -20.14 10.47 2.14
C GLY A 102 -18.94 10.21 1.23
N LEU A 103 -19.04 9.25 0.29
CA LEU A 103 -17.98 9.10 -0.71
C LEU A 103 -17.88 10.32 -1.62
N LEU A 104 -19.02 10.83 -2.08
CA LEU A 104 -19.09 12.01 -2.96
C LEU A 104 -19.95 13.10 -2.31
N SER A 105 -19.40 14.30 -2.17
CA SER A 105 -20.13 15.47 -1.67
C SER A 105 -20.88 16.22 -2.77
N LYS A 106 -20.47 16.05 -4.04
CA LYS A 106 -21.08 16.72 -5.19
C LYS A 106 -20.90 15.94 -6.48
N ARG A 107 -21.84 16.11 -7.42
CA ARG A 107 -21.67 15.73 -8.82
C ARG A 107 -22.31 16.76 -9.77
N LYS A 108 -21.69 16.96 -10.93
CA LYS A 108 -22.24 17.70 -12.06
C LYS A 108 -22.07 16.86 -13.32
N TYR A 109 -23.04 16.95 -14.22
CA TYR A 109 -23.00 16.23 -15.48
C TYR A 109 -23.06 17.24 -16.63
N HIS A 110 -22.11 17.16 -17.55
CA HIS A 110 -22.14 17.97 -18.77
C HIS A 110 -22.85 17.19 -19.87
N HIS A 111 -24.09 17.59 -20.18
CA HIS A 111 -24.85 16.99 -21.26
C HIS A 111 -24.14 17.25 -22.60
N GLY A 112 -23.79 16.19 -23.34
CA GLY A 112 -23.18 16.27 -24.68
C GLY A 112 -21.67 16.04 -24.77
N GLU A 113 -20.89 16.31 -23.72
CA GLU A 113 -19.41 16.16 -23.75
C GLU A 113 -18.91 14.84 -23.18
N GLY A 114 -19.77 14.08 -22.53
CA GLY A 114 -19.44 12.78 -21.98
C GLY A 114 -18.47 12.83 -20.78
N ARG A 115 -18.50 13.92 -20.02
CA ARG A 115 -17.67 14.14 -18.83
C ARG A 115 -18.52 14.10 -17.57
N LEU A 116 -18.02 13.42 -16.54
CA LEU A 116 -18.58 13.45 -15.19
C LEU A 116 -17.67 14.30 -14.31
N TRP A 117 -18.25 15.29 -13.66
CA TRP A 117 -17.61 16.06 -12.62
C TRP A 117 -18.13 15.60 -11.26
N PHE A 118 -17.25 15.38 -10.30
CA PHE A 118 -17.63 15.04 -8.94
C PHE A 118 -16.60 15.55 -7.94
N ARG A 119 -16.99 15.55 -6.68
CA ARG A 119 -16.16 15.98 -5.56
C ARG A 119 -16.15 14.87 -4.52
N PHE A 120 -14.97 14.40 -4.15
CA PHE A 120 -14.81 13.57 -2.95
C PHE A 120 -15.06 14.42 -1.71
N ASP A 121 -15.51 13.80 -0.64
CA ASP A 121 -15.51 14.48 0.66
C ASP A 121 -14.08 14.87 1.07
N GLU A 122 -13.93 16.01 1.74
CA GLU A 122 -12.62 16.56 2.11
C GLU A 122 -11.90 15.64 3.10
N ASP A 123 -12.65 15.03 4.02
CA ASP A 123 -12.08 14.11 5.02
C ASP A 123 -11.77 12.74 4.43
N LEU A 124 -12.38 12.37 3.29
CA LEU A 124 -12.08 11.12 2.58
C LEU A 124 -10.83 11.23 1.70
N LEU A 125 -10.54 12.42 1.17
CA LEU A 125 -9.49 12.63 0.17
C LEU A 125 -8.09 12.16 0.64
N PRO A 126 -7.63 12.44 1.89
CA PRO A 126 -6.38 11.90 2.43
C PRO A 126 -6.29 10.37 2.37
N HIS A 127 -7.42 9.68 2.56
CA HIS A 127 -7.50 8.23 2.51
C HIS A 127 -7.38 7.68 1.09
N LEU A 128 -7.69 8.46 0.04
CA LEU A 128 -7.56 8.03 -1.36
C LEU A 128 -6.22 8.43 -1.99
N MET A 129 -5.45 9.28 -1.31
CA MET A 129 -4.17 9.80 -1.80
C MET A 129 -2.96 9.19 -1.09
N GLY A 130 -3.17 8.38 -0.05
CA GLY A 130 -2.08 7.78 0.74
C GLY A 130 -1.37 8.79 1.63
N LEU A 131 -2.10 9.83 2.07
CA LEU A 131 -1.62 10.84 3.01
C LEU A 131 -1.78 10.40 4.48
N THR A 132 -2.25 9.17 4.68
CA THR A 132 -2.38 8.52 6.00
C THR A 132 -1.17 7.62 6.26
N GLU A 133 -0.86 7.33 7.53
CA GLU A 133 0.32 6.52 7.87
C GLU A 133 0.31 5.11 7.25
N ARG A 134 -0.88 4.52 7.12
CA ARG A 134 -1.05 3.14 6.64
C ARG A 134 -1.96 3.12 5.43
N PHE A 135 -1.36 2.82 4.27
CA PHE A 135 -2.08 2.71 3.01
C PHE A 135 -1.65 1.47 2.23
N THR A 136 -2.51 1.10 1.28
CA THR A 136 -2.29 0.05 0.32
C THR A 136 -2.29 0.62 -1.08
N GLN A 137 -1.30 0.21 -1.86
CA GLN A 137 -1.18 0.59 -3.27
C GLN A 137 -1.22 -0.65 -4.14
N TYR A 138 -1.97 -0.61 -5.24
CA TYR A 138 -1.99 -1.67 -6.24
C TYR A 138 -2.25 -1.10 -7.63
N ARG A 139 -2.01 -1.89 -8.68
CA ARG A 139 -2.21 -1.43 -10.06
C ARG A 139 -3.63 -1.74 -10.47
N LEU A 140 -4.26 -0.84 -11.22
CA LEU A 140 -5.62 -1.07 -11.71
C LEU A 140 -5.74 -2.35 -12.55
N LYS A 141 -4.68 -2.71 -13.29
CA LYS A 141 -4.59 -3.98 -14.04
C LYS A 141 -4.71 -5.24 -13.17
N ASP A 142 -4.40 -5.16 -11.88
CA ASP A 142 -4.42 -6.32 -10.97
C ASP A 142 -5.84 -6.67 -10.52
N VAL A 143 -6.80 -5.75 -10.71
CA VAL A 143 -8.16 -5.84 -10.16
C VAL A 143 -9.27 -5.67 -11.20
N TYR A 144 -9.01 -4.99 -12.33
CA TYR A 144 -10.08 -4.64 -13.29
C TYR A 144 -10.83 -5.85 -13.87
N GLN A 145 -10.17 -7.02 -13.93
CA GLN A 145 -10.74 -8.26 -14.46
C GLN A 145 -11.66 -8.97 -13.47
N PHE A 146 -11.63 -8.60 -12.18
CA PHE A 146 -12.42 -9.28 -11.17
C PHE A 146 -13.91 -9.18 -11.46
N THR A 147 -14.58 -10.33 -11.33
CA THR A 147 -16.00 -10.48 -11.69
C THR A 147 -16.93 -10.32 -10.50
N LYS A 148 -16.41 -10.44 -9.27
CA LYS A 148 -17.19 -10.37 -8.02
C LYS A 148 -16.62 -9.30 -7.10
N THR A 149 -17.53 -8.58 -6.42
CA THR A 149 -17.17 -7.65 -5.33
C THR A 149 -16.33 -8.34 -4.25
N SER A 150 -16.72 -9.56 -3.85
CA SER A 150 -16.02 -10.31 -2.81
C SER A 150 -14.57 -10.62 -3.18
N THR A 151 -14.27 -10.88 -4.45
CA THR A 151 -12.88 -11.08 -4.92
C THR A 151 -12.08 -9.81 -4.76
N TRP A 152 -12.64 -8.67 -5.20
CA TRP A 152 -11.99 -7.37 -5.06
C TRP A 152 -11.71 -7.03 -3.60
N ARG A 153 -12.71 -7.21 -2.72
CA ARG A 153 -12.58 -6.96 -1.28
C ARG A 153 -11.53 -7.86 -0.65
N LEU A 154 -11.58 -9.17 -0.93
CA LEU A 154 -10.59 -10.11 -0.41
C LEU A 154 -9.17 -9.73 -0.85
N TYR A 155 -9.00 -9.38 -2.12
CA TYR A 155 -7.72 -8.91 -2.63
C TYR A 155 -7.21 -7.70 -1.86
N GLU A 156 -8.00 -6.64 -1.72
CA GLU A 156 -7.56 -5.42 -1.02
C GLU A 156 -7.18 -5.71 0.45
N LEU A 157 -7.97 -6.52 1.15
CA LEU A 157 -7.70 -6.93 2.53
C LEU A 157 -6.37 -7.70 2.64
N LEU A 158 -6.13 -8.66 1.77
CA LEU A 158 -4.91 -9.46 1.81
C LEU A 158 -3.69 -8.68 1.31
N ARG A 159 -3.90 -7.75 0.39
CA ARG A 159 -2.84 -6.94 -0.21
C ARG A 159 -2.17 -5.99 0.79
N GLN A 160 -2.89 -5.55 1.83
CA GLN A 160 -2.32 -4.83 2.98
C GLN A 160 -1.22 -5.66 3.69
N TYR A 161 -1.37 -6.98 3.71
CA TYR A 161 -0.49 -7.92 4.42
C TYR A 161 0.53 -8.59 3.50
N LYS A 162 0.71 -8.10 2.25
CA LYS A 162 1.67 -8.66 1.29
C LYS A 162 3.09 -8.81 1.87
N LYS A 163 3.55 -7.85 2.67
CA LYS A 163 4.88 -7.90 3.31
C LYS A 163 4.95 -8.88 4.49
N VAL A 164 3.85 -9.04 5.23
CA VAL A 164 3.74 -9.96 6.36
C VAL A 164 3.63 -11.41 5.89
N GLY A 165 3.01 -11.62 4.72
CA GLY A 165 2.85 -12.91 4.08
C GLY A 165 1.74 -13.79 4.66
N LYS A 166 1.03 -13.30 5.69
CA LYS A 166 -0.12 -13.99 6.28
C LYS A 166 -1.13 -13.01 6.87
N ARG A 167 -2.41 -13.38 6.85
CA ARG A 167 -3.49 -12.67 7.54
C ARG A 167 -4.50 -13.67 8.10
N GLU A 168 -4.89 -13.49 9.35
CA GLU A 168 -5.97 -14.26 9.96
C GLU A 168 -7.22 -13.39 10.07
N ILE A 169 -8.37 -13.95 9.73
CA ILE A 169 -9.66 -13.25 9.79
C ILE A 169 -10.70 -14.20 10.37
N ASP A 170 -11.43 -13.74 11.38
CA ASP A 170 -12.54 -14.49 11.95
C ASP A 170 -13.71 -14.59 10.97
N LEU A 171 -14.54 -15.63 11.11
CA LEU A 171 -15.56 -15.95 10.12
C LEU A 171 -16.59 -14.83 9.94
N GLU A 172 -17.11 -14.28 11.03
CA GLU A 172 -18.12 -13.21 10.96
C GLU A 172 -17.52 -11.91 10.43
N ASP A 173 -16.31 -11.57 10.87
CA ASP A 173 -15.57 -10.41 10.38
C ASP A 173 -15.28 -10.53 8.87
N LEU A 174 -14.88 -11.72 8.40
CA LEU A 174 -14.70 -11.98 6.98
C LEU A 174 -16.01 -11.77 6.19
N ARG A 175 -17.16 -12.22 6.72
CA ARG A 175 -18.45 -12.03 6.04
C ARG A 175 -18.83 -10.56 5.95
N TRP A 176 -18.62 -9.81 7.03
CA TRP A 176 -18.83 -8.36 7.07
C TRP A 176 -17.91 -7.65 6.08
N LYS A 177 -16.60 -7.86 6.14
CA LYS A 177 -15.63 -7.21 5.25
C LYS A 177 -15.85 -7.50 3.76
N LEU A 178 -16.39 -8.68 3.43
CA LEU A 178 -16.73 -9.08 2.06
C LEU A 178 -18.14 -8.65 1.61
N GLY A 179 -18.95 -8.03 2.48
CA GLY A 179 -20.31 -7.57 2.16
C GLY A 179 -21.32 -8.72 1.95
N ILE A 180 -21.12 -9.83 2.66
CA ILE A 180 -21.90 -11.08 2.52
C ILE A 180 -22.47 -11.57 3.85
N GLU A 181 -22.70 -10.68 4.80
CA GLU A 181 -23.42 -10.98 6.04
C GLU A 181 -24.77 -11.66 5.76
N GLY A 182 -25.10 -12.64 6.61
CA GLY A 182 -26.30 -13.46 6.46
C GLY A 182 -26.32 -14.40 5.24
N LYS A 183 -25.35 -14.31 4.31
CA LYS A 183 -25.26 -15.17 3.12
C LYS A 183 -24.33 -16.36 3.36
N TYR A 184 -24.53 -17.44 2.62
CA TYR A 184 -23.69 -18.65 2.67
C TYR A 184 -23.47 -19.20 4.10
N PRO A 185 -24.53 -19.54 4.86
CA PRO A 185 -24.39 -19.99 6.25
C PRO A 185 -23.55 -21.27 6.37
N ARG A 186 -23.60 -22.15 5.36
CA ARG A 186 -22.75 -23.34 5.28
C ARG A 186 -21.34 -22.96 4.80
N ILE A 187 -20.31 -23.41 5.52
CA ILE A 187 -18.90 -23.16 5.18
C ILE A 187 -18.55 -23.68 3.78
N ASP A 188 -19.04 -24.85 3.40
CA ASP A 188 -18.77 -25.42 2.07
C ASP A 188 -19.29 -24.50 0.96
N ASN A 189 -20.44 -23.86 1.15
CA ASN A 189 -20.99 -22.89 0.21
C ASN A 189 -20.18 -21.59 0.18
N LEU A 190 -19.69 -21.12 1.34
CA LEU A 190 -18.83 -19.95 1.42
C LEU A 190 -17.53 -20.19 0.63
N LYS A 191 -16.91 -21.35 0.81
CA LYS A 191 -15.71 -21.74 0.07
C LYS A 191 -15.98 -21.81 -1.43
N LEU A 192 -16.91 -22.67 -1.83
CA LEU A 192 -17.20 -22.96 -3.23
C LEU A 192 -17.65 -21.73 -4.03
N LYS A 193 -18.44 -20.83 -3.43
CA LYS A 193 -19.04 -19.70 -4.16
C LYS A 193 -18.27 -18.39 -4.02
N VAL A 194 -17.46 -18.24 -2.97
CA VAL A 194 -16.78 -16.99 -2.63
C VAL A 194 -15.26 -17.17 -2.59
N LEU A 195 -14.73 -18.00 -1.69
CA LEU A 195 -13.29 -18.05 -1.44
C LEU A 195 -12.50 -18.75 -2.56
N ASP A 196 -12.99 -19.87 -3.07
CA ASP A 196 -12.31 -20.62 -4.14
C ASP A 196 -12.28 -19.81 -5.45
N PRO A 197 -13.41 -19.23 -5.92
CA PRO A 197 -13.38 -18.36 -7.09
C PRO A 197 -12.52 -17.11 -6.89
N ALA A 198 -12.53 -16.52 -5.68
CA ALA A 198 -11.69 -15.36 -5.38
C ALA A 198 -10.20 -15.72 -5.41
N LYS A 199 -9.82 -16.88 -4.85
CA LYS A 199 -8.45 -17.40 -4.92
C LYS A 199 -7.98 -17.56 -6.36
N GLU A 200 -8.81 -18.20 -7.20
CA GLU A 200 -8.48 -18.44 -8.61
C GLU A 200 -8.25 -17.11 -9.37
N GLU A 201 -9.18 -16.17 -9.27
CA GLU A 201 -9.07 -14.86 -9.92
C GLU A 201 -7.84 -14.07 -9.45
N ILE A 202 -7.61 -14.01 -8.12
CA ILE A 202 -6.46 -13.30 -7.52
C ILE A 202 -5.14 -13.90 -8.00
N ASN A 203 -5.01 -15.23 -7.95
CA ASN A 203 -3.78 -15.93 -8.32
C ASN A 203 -3.46 -15.83 -9.81
N ALA A 204 -4.48 -15.71 -10.65
CA ALA A 204 -4.33 -15.59 -12.10
C ALA A 204 -3.89 -14.19 -12.54
N THR A 205 -4.44 -13.14 -11.92
CA THR A 205 -4.37 -11.79 -12.50
C THR A 205 -3.62 -10.75 -11.66
N SER A 206 -3.50 -10.95 -10.34
CA SER A 206 -3.01 -9.92 -9.43
C SER A 206 -1.51 -10.01 -9.10
N ASP A 207 -0.99 -9.05 -8.33
CA ASP A 207 0.41 -9.02 -7.88
C ASP A 207 0.73 -9.94 -6.69
N ILE A 208 -0.28 -10.64 -6.16
CA ILE A 208 -0.14 -11.63 -5.09
C ILE A 208 -0.71 -12.98 -5.51
N LYS A 209 -0.24 -14.05 -4.85
CA LYS A 209 -0.92 -15.34 -4.80
C LYS A 209 -1.32 -15.65 -3.37
N ILE A 210 -2.46 -16.29 -3.23
CA ILE A 210 -3.05 -16.64 -1.95
C ILE A 210 -3.39 -18.13 -1.90
N GLU A 211 -3.31 -18.67 -0.68
CA GLU A 211 -3.89 -19.96 -0.28
C GLU A 211 -4.49 -19.77 1.11
N TYR A 212 -5.43 -20.63 1.52
CA TYR A 212 -6.06 -20.46 2.83
C TYR A 212 -6.34 -21.76 3.56
N ASP A 213 -6.20 -21.71 4.88
CA ASP A 213 -6.53 -22.79 5.81
C ASP A 213 -7.74 -22.42 6.68
N GLN A 214 -8.51 -23.44 7.08
CA GLN A 214 -9.62 -23.26 8.03
C GLN A 214 -9.09 -23.30 9.46
N ARG A 215 -9.40 -22.25 10.24
CA ARG A 215 -9.21 -22.27 11.69
C ARG A 215 -10.43 -22.89 12.36
N LYS A 216 -10.23 -23.92 13.16
CA LYS A 216 -11.30 -24.67 13.83
C LYS A 216 -11.19 -24.58 15.35
N ARG A 217 -12.35 -24.52 16.01
CA ARG A 217 -12.51 -24.73 17.45
C ARG A 217 -13.43 -25.93 17.63
N GLY A 218 -12.84 -27.09 17.93
CA GLY A 218 -13.54 -28.38 17.85
C GLY A 218 -14.02 -28.67 16.42
N ARG A 219 -15.32 -28.92 16.24
CA ARG A 219 -15.93 -29.16 14.92
C ARG A 219 -16.30 -27.87 14.17
N ARG A 220 -16.35 -26.71 14.87
CA ARG A 220 -16.79 -25.44 14.29
C ARG A 220 -15.61 -24.71 13.64
N VAL A 221 -15.80 -24.24 12.41
CA VAL A 221 -14.88 -23.30 11.77
C VAL A 221 -15.10 -21.93 12.36
N VAL A 222 -14.04 -21.32 12.89
CA VAL A 222 -14.09 -20.00 13.54
C VAL A 222 -13.51 -18.89 12.69
N GLY A 223 -12.72 -19.22 11.66
CA GLY A 223 -12.11 -18.24 10.76
C GLY A 223 -11.20 -18.90 9.73
N PHE A 224 -10.41 -18.09 9.06
CA PHE A 224 -9.48 -18.52 8.03
C PHE A 224 -8.10 -17.87 8.23
N THR A 225 -7.05 -18.63 7.94
CA THR A 225 -5.68 -18.12 7.82
C THR A 225 -5.33 -18.07 6.33
N PHE A 226 -5.08 -16.87 5.82
CA PHE A 226 -4.64 -16.66 4.45
C PHE A 226 -3.13 -16.54 4.40
N HIS A 227 -2.50 -17.31 3.53
CA HIS A 227 -1.07 -17.23 3.18
C HIS A 227 -0.93 -16.42 1.90
N ILE A 228 0.00 -15.49 1.88
CA ILE A 228 0.17 -14.50 0.82
C ILE A 228 1.61 -14.52 0.35
N ILE A 229 1.81 -14.74 -0.94
CA ILE A 229 3.13 -14.64 -1.56
C ILE A 229 3.07 -13.68 -2.76
N GLU A 230 4.22 -13.21 -3.19
CA GLU A 230 4.29 -12.35 -4.37
C GLU A 230 4.10 -13.13 -5.67
N ASN A 231 3.27 -12.59 -6.58
CA ASN A 231 3.08 -13.16 -7.90
C ASN A 231 4.15 -12.65 -8.89
N GLN A 232 5.20 -13.44 -9.07
CA GLN A 232 6.30 -13.11 -9.99
C GLN A 232 5.85 -13.02 -11.46
N GLY A 233 4.74 -13.68 -11.83
CA GLY A 233 4.23 -13.73 -13.20
C GLY A 233 3.64 -12.40 -13.69
N THR A 234 3.16 -11.55 -12.79
CA THR A 234 2.45 -10.30 -13.14
C THR A 234 3.33 -9.05 -12.99
N LYS A 235 4.60 -9.23 -12.63
CA LYS A 235 5.55 -8.13 -12.44
C LYS A 235 5.83 -7.36 -13.73
N THR A 236 5.83 -6.03 -13.64
CA THR A 236 6.26 -5.18 -14.75
C THR A 236 7.78 -5.27 -14.95
N PRO A 237 8.31 -4.97 -16.14
CA PRO A 237 9.75 -4.89 -16.36
C PRO A 237 10.46 -3.96 -15.37
N ARG A 238 9.84 -2.82 -15.04
CA ARG A 238 10.36 -1.88 -14.02
C ARG A 238 10.43 -2.50 -12.63
N GLU A 239 9.41 -3.24 -12.21
CA GLU A 239 9.43 -3.96 -10.93
C GLU A 239 10.48 -5.06 -10.90
N LYS A 240 10.66 -5.80 -12.00
CA LYS A 240 11.73 -6.82 -12.10
C LYS A 240 13.12 -6.19 -12.01
N ILE A 241 13.33 -5.03 -12.63
CA ILE A 241 14.57 -4.26 -12.52
C ILE A 241 14.76 -3.78 -11.08
N ARG A 242 13.72 -3.17 -10.48
CA ARG A 242 13.75 -2.70 -9.09
C ARG A 242 14.07 -3.83 -8.12
N GLU A 243 13.43 -4.98 -8.24
CA GLU A 243 13.71 -6.15 -7.40
C GLU A 243 15.15 -6.65 -7.59
N LYS A 244 15.66 -6.67 -8.82
CA LYS A 244 17.07 -7.01 -9.07
C LYS A 244 18.01 -6.00 -8.44
N VAL A 245 17.67 -4.71 -8.50
CA VAL A 245 18.41 -3.64 -7.83
C VAL A 245 18.35 -3.85 -6.32
N GLU A 246 17.18 -4.04 -5.72
CA GLU A 246 16.98 -4.28 -4.27
C GLU A 246 17.74 -5.53 -3.78
N LYS A 247 17.71 -6.62 -4.56
CA LYS A 247 18.48 -7.85 -4.29
C LYS A 247 19.99 -7.62 -4.44
N ALA A 248 20.41 -6.81 -5.40
CA ALA A 248 21.83 -6.47 -5.61
C ALA A 248 22.34 -5.41 -4.62
N THR A 249 21.46 -4.56 -4.08
CA THR A 249 21.79 -3.53 -3.07
C THR A 249 21.65 -4.06 -1.65
N GLY A 250 20.98 -5.20 -1.43
CA GLY A 250 20.88 -5.87 -0.13
C GLY A 250 20.05 -5.10 0.89
N ASP A 251 18.98 -4.44 0.44
CA ASP A 251 18.24 -3.39 1.17
C ASP A 251 17.28 -3.90 2.27
N THR A 252 17.46 -5.12 2.77
CA THR A 252 16.73 -5.56 3.98
C THR A 252 17.59 -5.29 5.21
N SER A 253 17.40 -4.12 5.83
CA SER A 253 17.92 -3.84 7.17
C SER A 253 17.16 -4.65 8.21
N LEU A 254 17.92 -5.34 9.07
CA LEU A 254 17.39 -5.93 10.31
C LEU A 254 17.03 -4.82 11.33
N TRP A 255 17.44 -3.58 11.08
CA TRP A 255 17.18 -2.43 11.94
C TRP A 255 16.97 -1.11 11.13
N PRO A 256 15.81 -0.96 10.44
CA PRO A 256 15.56 0.15 9.51
C PRO A 256 15.58 1.54 10.16
N GLU A 257 15.06 1.67 11.39
CA GLU A 257 15.04 2.94 12.12
C GLU A 257 16.45 3.46 12.42
N MET A 258 17.38 2.59 12.80
CA MET A 258 18.78 2.97 13.03
C MET A 258 19.48 3.36 11.72
N GLN A 259 19.12 2.74 10.60
CA GLN A 259 19.67 3.11 9.30
C GLN A 259 19.32 4.54 8.91
N LEU A 260 18.11 5.01 9.26
CA LEU A 260 17.68 6.40 9.06
C LEU A 260 18.46 7.35 9.96
N VAL A 261 18.65 7.01 11.24
CA VAL A 261 19.46 7.80 12.19
C VAL A 261 20.91 7.92 11.71
N LEU A 262 21.53 6.82 11.26
CA LEU A 262 22.89 6.82 10.74
C LEU A 262 23.04 7.69 9.48
N GLN A 263 22.02 7.71 8.62
CA GLN A 263 22.00 8.55 7.42
C GLN A 263 21.82 10.03 7.75
N ASN A 264 20.82 10.37 8.57
CA ASN A 264 20.43 11.75 8.83
C ASN A 264 21.37 12.45 9.83
N ASP A 265 21.65 11.80 10.96
CA ASP A 265 22.33 12.44 12.10
C ASP A 265 23.85 12.31 12.02
N TYR A 266 24.32 11.28 11.32
CA TYR A 266 25.73 10.91 11.20
C TYR A 266 26.27 10.95 9.76
N ARG A 267 25.41 11.26 8.77
CA ARG A 267 25.78 11.41 7.35
C ARG A 267 26.49 10.19 6.77
N ILE A 268 26.09 9.00 7.21
CA ILE A 268 26.62 7.73 6.70
C ILE A 268 25.87 7.38 5.42
N ASN A 269 26.60 6.98 4.37
CA ASN A 269 26.00 6.49 3.12
C ASN A 269 25.08 5.29 3.39
N GLN A 270 23.94 5.20 2.67
CA GLN A 270 22.98 4.10 2.70
C GLN A 270 23.63 2.71 2.84
N LYS A 271 24.63 2.37 2.01
CA LYS A 271 25.32 1.07 2.06
C LYS A 271 26.08 0.82 3.37
N GLN A 272 26.71 1.86 3.91
CA GLN A 272 27.48 1.79 5.16
C GLN A 272 26.55 1.78 6.38
N ALA A 273 25.47 2.56 6.35
CA ALA A 273 24.45 2.59 7.38
C ALA A 273 23.77 1.23 7.51
N GLN A 274 23.50 0.58 6.37
CA GLN A 274 22.98 -0.78 6.30
C GLN A 274 23.92 -1.80 6.95
N GLN A 275 25.22 -1.74 6.62
CA GLN A 275 26.22 -2.65 7.19
C GLN A 275 26.35 -2.49 8.71
N LEU A 276 26.31 -1.27 9.22
CA LEU A 276 26.33 -0.98 10.65
C LEU A 276 25.04 -1.45 11.33
N ALA A 277 23.87 -1.12 10.79
CA ALA A 277 22.58 -1.52 11.33
C ALA A 277 22.45 -3.06 11.41
N ASN A 278 22.89 -3.77 10.38
CA ASN A 278 22.88 -5.23 10.38
C ASN A 278 23.92 -5.83 11.34
N GLY A 279 25.16 -5.30 11.33
CA GLY A 279 26.26 -5.80 12.16
C GLY A 279 26.03 -5.63 13.68
N PHE A 280 25.26 -4.62 14.07
CA PHE A 280 24.92 -4.34 15.47
C PHE A 280 23.47 -4.70 15.84
N SER A 281 22.74 -5.39 14.96
CA SER A 281 21.33 -5.74 15.17
C SER A 281 21.04 -6.45 16.51
N LYS A 282 21.99 -7.28 17.00
CA LYS A 282 21.92 -7.98 18.30
C LYS A 282 22.61 -7.25 19.47
N ARG A 283 23.30 -6.14 19.19
CA ARG A 283 24.09 -5.35 20.17
C ARG A 283 23.74 -3.86 20.03
N ARG A 284 22.45 -3.56 20.09
CA ARG A 284 21.87 -2.23 19.80
C ARG A 284 22.46 -1.14 20.71
N ASP A 285 22.48 -1.41 22.01
CA ASP A 285 22.97 -0.48 23.04
C ASP A 285 24.44 -0.09 22.85
N GLU A 286 25.27 -0.97 22.27
CA GLU A 286 26.69 -0.69 22.03
C GLU A 286 26.85 0.37 20.94
N LEU A 287 26.08 0.26 19.85
CA LEU A 287 26.13 1.21 18.75
C LEU A 287 25.63 2.59 19.21
N GLU A 288 24.49 2.63 19.93
CA GLU A 288 23.89 3.88 20.41
C GLU A 288 24.81 4.64 21.38
N LYS A 289 25.55 3.94 22.24
CA LYS A 289 26.54 4.57 23.15
C LYS A 289 27.79 5.07 22.40
N LYS A 290 28.22 4.36 21.36
CA LYS A 290 29.43 4.69 20.61
C LYS A 290 29.24 5.88 19.67
N LEU A 291 28.08 6.01 19.03
CA LEU A 291 27.82 7.04 18.01
C LEU A 291 28.05 8.49 18.50
N PRO A 292 27.50 8.95 19.64
CA PRO A 292 27.76 10.30 20.15
C PRO A 292 29.24 10.52 20.50
N THR A 293 29.90 9.50 21.03
CA THR A 293 31.32 9.54 21.42
C THR A 293 32.22 9.70 20.19
N LEU A 294 31.93 8.96 19.12
CA LEU A 294 32.66 9.04 17.86
C LEU A 294 32.43 10.39 17.16
N LYS A 295 31.20 10.92 17.19
CA LYS A 295 30.90 12.26 16.65
C LYS A 295 31.71 13.35 17.35
N LYS A 296 31.74 13.34 18.69
CA LYS A 296 32.56 14.28 19.49
C LYS A 296 34.06 14.17 19.19
N ARG A 297 34.58 12.95 19.01
CA ARG A 297 35.98 12.72 18.62
C ARG A 297 36.28 13.30 17.24
N TRP A 298 35.38 13.09 16.28
CA TRP A 298 35.50 13.64 14.95
C TRP A 298 35.51 15.17 14.96
N GLU A 299 34.62 15.82 15.71
CA GLU A 299 34.55 17.29 15.84
C GLU A 299 35.90 17.89 16.28
N LYS A 300 36.59 17.25 17.23
CA LYS A 300 37.91 17.69 17.75
C LYS A 300 39.09 17.51 16.80
N LEU A 301 38.93 16.80 15.68
CA LEU A 301 40.03 16.60 14.72
C LEU A 301 40.33 17.89 13.93
N PRO A 302 41.62 18.21 13.68
CA PRO A 302 42.00 19.35 12.87
C PRO A 302 41.53 19.21 11.42
N GLU A 303 41.21 20.33 10.76
CA GLU A 303 40.68 20.34 9.39
C GLU A 303 41.65 19.78 8.33
N LYS A 304 42.95 19.83 8.63
CA LYS A 304 44.01 19.20 7.86
C LYS A 304 44.82 18.31 8.77
N ASN A 305 45.12 17.11 8.29
CA ASN A 305 45.96 16.17 9.01
C ASN A 305 47.39 16.74 9.13
N PRO A 306 47.93 16.93 10.35
CA PRO A 306 49.25 17.53 10.56
C PRO A 306 50.41 16.75 9.92
N LYS A 307 50.23 15.45 9.69
CA LYS A 307 51.26 14.56 9.15
C LYS A 307 51.18 14.36 7.63
N THR A 308 49.99 14.47 7.04
CA THR A 308 49.76 14.11 5.63
C THR A 308 49.21 15.25 4.78
N GLY A 309 48.84 16.39 5.39
CA GLY A 309 48.25 17.55 4.70
C GLY A 309 46.85 17.31 4.13
N ARG A 310 46.30 16.09 4.22
CA ARG A 310 44.98 15.73 3.69
C ARG A 310 43.87 16.38 4.50
N LYS A 311 42.79 16.78 3.81
CA LYS A 311 41.57 17.31 4.42
C LYS A 311 40.93 16.26 5.34
N LYS A 312 40.29 16.73 6.41
CA LYS A 312 39.52 15.94 7.36
C LYS A 312 38.47 15.07 6.65
N THR A 313 38.45 13.78 6.96
CA THR A 313 37.46 12.83 6.44
C THR A 313 36.04 13.26 6.83
N GLN A 314 35.06 13.04 5.96
CA GLN A 314 33.65 13.29 6.31
C GLN A 314 33.21 12.43 7.50
N LEU A 315 32.27 12.96 8.31
CA LEU A 315 31.77 12.32 9.53
C LEU A 315 31.36 10.86 9.30
N GLY A 316 30.55 10.60 8.27
CA GLY A 316 30.08 9.24 7.99
C GLY A 316 31.20 8.27 7.63
N GLY A 317 32.18 8.72 6.84
CA GLY A 317 33.35 7.91 6.51
C GLY A 317 34.24 7.62 7.73
N TYR A 318 34.35 8.56 8.67
CA TYR A 318 35.09 8.38 9.92
C TYR A 318 34.42 7.37 10.85
N ILE A 319 33.11 7.49 11.07
CA ILE A 319 32.35 6.58 11.93
C ILE A 319 32.36 5.16 11.36
N PHE A 320 32.13 5.02 10.05
CA PHE A 320 32.17 3.71 9.42
C PHE A 320 33.54 3.07 9.54
N ALA A 321 34.63 3.81 9.28
CA ALA A 321 35.99 3.27 9.43
C ALA A 321 36.30 2.82 10.87
N ALA A 322 35.83 3.55 11.88
CA ALA A 322 36.05 3.22 13.29
C ALA A 322 35.30 1.95 13.74
N LEU A 323 34.16 1.64 13.12
CA LEU A 323 33.29 0.52 13.50
C LEU A 323 33.38 -0.67 12.54
N LYS A 324 34.05 -0.50 11.39
CA LYS A 324 34.15 -1.53 10.35
C LYS A 324 34.78 -2.83 10.88
N ASP A 325 35.86 -2.72 11.66
CA ASP A 325 36.57 -3.91 12.15
C ASP A 325 35.73 -4.69 13.18
N GLU A 326 34.89 -4.01 13.96
CA GLU A 326 33.98 -4.64 14.92
C GLU A 326 32.80 -5.38 14.26
N ILE A 327 32.38 -4.93 13.07
CA ILE A 327 31.41 -5.66 12.25
C ILE A 327 32.05 -6.96 11.73
N MET A 328 33.30 -6.89 11.27
CA MET A 328 34.02 -8.04 10.71
C MET A 328 34.38 -9.07 11.77
N SER A 329 34.72 -8.65 12.99
CA SER A 329 35.02 -9.57 14.11
C SER A 329 33.77 -10.26 14.68
N GLY A 330 32.60 -9.62 14.60
CA GLY A 330 31.32 -10.19 15.07
C GLY A 330 30.70 -11.25 14.14
N GLN A 331 31.21 -11.39 12.91
CA GLN A 331 30.78 -12.44 11.97
C GLN A 331 31.46 -13.80 12.21
N GLY A 332 32.51 -13.86 13.03
CA GLY A 332 33.28 -15.08 13.33
C GLY A 332 32.64 -16.06 14.31
N SER A 333 31.47 -15.73 14.88
CA SER A 333 30.73 -16.58 15.82
C SER A 333 29.48 -17.23 15.19
N LEU A 334 29.49 -17.40 13.87
CA LEU A 334 28.48 -18.14 13.10
C LEU A 334 29.15 -19.36 12.43
N ILE A 335 29.57 -20.33 13.24
CA ILE A 335 29.66 -21.74 12.86
C ILE A 335 28.71 -22.50 13.77
#